data_AF-A0A3B8JRT2-F1
#
_entry.id   AF-A0A3B8JRT2-F1
#
_cell.length_a   1.000
_cell.length_b   1.000
_cell.length_c   1.000
_cell.angle_alpha   90.00
_cell.angle_beta   90.00
_cell.angle_gamma   90.00
#
_symmetry.space_group_name_H-M   'P 1'
#
loop_
_entity.id
_entity.type
_entity.pdbx_description
1 polymer ?
#
loop_
_entity_poly.entity_id
_entity_poly.type
_entity_poly.pdbx_seq_one_letter_code
_entity_poly.pdbx_strand_id
1 'polypeptide(L)'
;ARTLGKLRDLDVLKEALQKRYKPNLPREEQKVLQKALAYLDKRRNKVLEQVRETLHHKSYKQFKQSLKAWLSEPKYQAMAQMPIHEVLPDLLLPSVSDLLLHQAWLTGTQAEETEIKPRKNLSHEAVEEQIAMHGEVLHDLRKQTKRVRYQMELFTDFYSPTYTAFLEDIQSIQEILGHIQDSFVLAEFLTDALDSETTKN
;
A
#
# COMPACT_ATOMS: atom_id res chain seq x y z
N ALA A 1 -2.31 7.01 -12.74
CA ALA A 1 -1.73 6.44 -11.50
C ALA A 1 -0.72 5.33 -11.77
N ARG A 2 -1.07 4.26 -12.50
CA ARG A 2 -0.21 3.07 -12.69
C ARG A 2 1.22 3.35 -13.19
N THR A 3 1.42 4.22 -14.18
CA THR A 3 2.76 4.52 -14.72
C THR A 3 3.67 5.19 -13.69
N LEU A 4 3.16 6.18 -12.95
CA LEU A 4 3.92 6.88 -11.91
C LEU A 4 4.15 6.01 -10.68
N GLY A 5 3.17 5.16 -10.34
CA GLY A 5 3.25 4.22 -9.21
C GLY A 5 4.44 3.28 -9.34
N LYS A 6 4.65 2.69 -10.53
CA LYS A 6 5.80 1.79 -10.78
C LYS A 6 7.16 2.45 -10.48
N LEU A 7 7.33 3.74 -10.80
CA LEU A 7 8.58 4.45 -10.49
C LEU A 7 8.71 4.65 -8.98
N ARG A 8 7.63 5.05 -8.30
CA ARG A 8 7.61 5.24 -6.86
C ARG A 8 7.92 3.94 -6.12
N ASP A 9 7.39 2.80 -6.56
CA ASP A 9 7.65 1.50 -5.95
C ASP A 9 9.15 1.16 -6.01
N LEU A 10 9.79 1.40 -7.15
CA LEU A 10 11.25 1.22 -7.30
C LEU A 10 12.06 2.21 -6.45
N ASP A 11 11.61 3.46 -6.33
CA ASP A 11 12.25 4.46 -5.47
C ASP A 11 12.19 4.06 -3.99
N VAL A 12 11.01 3.63 -3.52
CA VAL A 12 10.81 3.16 -2.13
C VAL A 12 11.66 1.94 -1.85
N LEU A 13 11.68 0.97 -2.78
CA LEU A 13 12.48 -0.24 -2.64
C LEU A 13 13.98 0.07 -2.59
N LYS A 14 14.45 0.97 -3.46
CA LYS A 14 15.86 1.43 -3.46
C LYS A 14 16.22 2.06 -2.13
N GLU A 15 15.38 2.96 -1.64
CA GLU A 15 15.58 3.63 -0.36
C GLU A 15 15.63 2.63 0.80
N ALA A 16 14.70 1.66 0.84
CA ALA A 16 14.68 0.62 1.85
C ALA A 16 15.97 -0.22 1.82
N LEU A 17 16.37 -0.71 0.65
CA LEU A 17 17.61 -1.49 0.49
C LEU A 17 18.85 -0.71 0.93
N GLN A 18 18.95 0.56 0.58
CA GLN A 18 20.12 1.39 0.88
C GLN A 18 20.19 1.86 2.33
N LYS A 19 19.06 2.29 2.91
CA LYS A 19 19.02 2.93 4.23
C LYS A 19 18.68 1.96 5.36
N ARG A 20 17.81 0.98 5.12
CA ARG A 20 17.32 0.06 6.16
C ARG A 20 18.07 -1.27 6.17
N TYR A 21 18.29 -1.87 5.00
CA TYR A 21 18.89 -3.22 4.94
C TYR A 21 20.42 -3.17 4.89
N LYS A 22 21.01 -2.46 3.93
CA LYS A 22 22.47 -2.42 3.71
C LYS A 22 23.32 -2.19 4.98
N PRO A 23 22.98 -1.25 5.89
CA PRO A 23 23.79 -1.01 7.09
C PRO A 23 23.85 -2.19 8.06
N ASN A 24 22.84 -3.07 8.03
CA ASN A 24 22.68 -4.20 8.94
C ASN A 24 23.22 -5.53 8.37
N LEU A 25 23.69 -5.53 7.12
CA LEU A 25 24.17 -6.76 6.45
C LEU A 25 25.67 -6.97 6.66
N PRO A 26 26.12 -8.24 6.80
CA PRO A 26 27.54 -8.60 6.71
C PRO A 26 28.18 -8.14 5.40
N ARG A 27 29.50 -7.91 5.40
CA ARG A 27 30.25 -7.39 4.24
C ARG A 27 30.07 -8.24 2.98
N GLU A 28 29.98 -9.56 3.11
CA GLU A 28 29.79 -10.47 1.96
C GLU A 28 28.39 -10.31 1.35
N GLU A 29 27.35 -10.21 2.19
CA GLU A 29 25.97 -9.95 1.73
C GLU A 29 25.80 -8.54 1.16
N GLN A 30 26.57 -7.55 1.63
CA GLN A 30 26.58 -6.22 1.02
C GLN A 30 27.06 -6.24 -0.44
N LYS A 31 28.00 -7.13 -0.80
CA LYS A 31 28.43 -7.29 -2.21
C LYS A 31 27.30 -7.89 -3.06
N VAL A 32 26.59 -8.87 -2.53
CA VAL A 32 25.41 -9.46 -3.21
C VAL A 32 24.32 -8.41 -3.39
N LEU A 33 24.03 -7.62 -2.35
CA LEU A 33 23.03 -6.55 -2.41
C LEU A 33 23.39 -5.47 -3.44
N GLN A 34 24.67 -5.16 -3.65
CA GLN A 34 25.09 -4.23 -4.71
C GLN A 34 24.66 -4.70 -6.10
N LYS A 35 24.62 -6.01 -6.36
CA LYS A 35 24.12 -6.57 -7.63
C LYS A 35 22.64 -6.29 -7.80
N ALA A 36 21.83 -6.57 -6.77
CA ALA A 36 20.40 -6.29 -6.79
C ALA A 36 20.11 -4.79 -6.97
N LEU A 37 20.89 -3.90 -6.32
CA LEU A 37 20.78 -2.45 -6.53
C LEU A 37 21.10 -2.03 -7.97
N ALA A 38 22.11 -2.62 -8.61
CA ALA A 38 22.43 -2.34 -10.00
C ALA A 38 21.32 -2.81 -10.95
N TYR A 39 20.71 -3.98 -10.67
CA TYR A 39 19.53 -4.45 -11.39
C TYR A 39 18.34 -3.48 -11.21
N LEU A 40 18.09 -3.02 -9.98
CA LEU A 40 17.05 -2.04 -9.67
C LEU A 40 17.25 -0.76 -10.48
N ASP A 41 18.47 -0.21 -10.49
CA ASP A 41 18.76 1.05 -11.17
C ASP A 41 18.54 0.98 -12.67
N LYS A 42 18.90 -0.15 -13.31
CA LYS A 42 18.60 -0.39 -14.72
C LYS A 42 17.09 -0.39 -14.98
N ARG A 43 16.30 -1.08 -14.15
CA ARG A 43 14.84 -1.13 -14.28
C ARG A 43 14.20 0.25 -14.03
N ARG A 44 14.68 0.95 -13.00
CA ARG A 44 14.22 2.29 -12.63
C ARG A 44 14.45 3.30 -13.74
N ASN A 45 15.61 3.30 -14.40
CA ASN A 45 15.91 4.22 -15.49
C ASN A 45 14.93 4.06 -16.66
N LYS A 46 14.62 2.81 -17.06
CA LYS A 46 13.62 2.54 -18.10
C LYS A 46 12.22 3.04 -17.72
N VAL A 47 11.80 2.81 -16.47
CA VAL A 47 10.48 3.28 -15.99
C VAL A 47 10.45 4.81 -15.89
N LEU A 48 11.55 5.45 -15.49
CA LEU A 48 11.67 6.90 -15.41
C LEU A 48 11.51 7.56 -16.78
N GLU A 49 12.09 6.99 -17.83
CA GLU A 49 11.89 7.44 -19.21
C GLU A 49 10.41 7.40 -19.60
N GLN A 50 9.72 6.29 -19.35
CA GLN A 50 8.29 6.15 -19.61
C GLN A 50 7.44 7.16 -18.83
N VAL A 51 7.80 7.44 -17.57
CA VAL A 51 7.12 8.46 -16.76
C VAL A 51 7.33 9.85 -17.36
N ARG A 52 8.57 10.20 -17.76
CA ARG A 52 8.86 11.50 -18.41
C ARG A 52 8.07 11.66 -19.70
N GLU A 53 8.08 10.65 -20.57
CA GLU A 53 7.28 10.65 -21.80
C GLU A 53 5.80 10.86 -21.50
N THR A 54 5.25 10.11 -20.53
CA THR A 54 3.85 10.23 -20.12
C THR A 54 3.51 11.65 -19.66
N LEU A 55 4.37 12.27 -18.84
CA LEU A 55 4.16 13.62 -18.32
C LEU A 55 4.27 14.71 -19.39
N HIS A 56 5.08 14.49 -20.43
CA HIS A 56 5.23 15.43 -21.54
C HIS A 56 4.19 15.23 -22.64
N HIS A 57 3.55 14.05 -22.69
CA HIS A 57 2.58 13.68 -23.72
C HIS A 57 1.37 14.62 -23.75
N LYS A 58 0.83 14.84 -24.95
CA LYS A 58 -0.31 15.72 -25.20
C LYS A 58 -1.54 15.32 -24.39
N SER A 59 -1.84 14.02 -24.30
CA SER A 59 -3.00 13.51 -23.55
C SER A 59 -2.95 13.86 -22.06
N TYR A 60 -1.77 13.79 -21.42
CA TYR A 60 -1.62 14.14 -20.01
C TYR A 60 -1.84 15.64 -19.77
N LYS A 61 -1.29 16.49 -20.65
CA LYS A 61 -1.50 17.95 -20.60
C LYS A 61 -2.97 18.30 -20.80
N GLN A 62 -3.63 17.68 -21.76
CA GLN A 62 -5.06 17.83 -22.01
C GLN A 62 -5.89 17.40 -20.81
N PHE A 63 -5.60 16.24 -20.23
CA PHE A 63 -6.26 15.78 -19.00
C PHE A 63 -6.13 16.81 -17.86
N LYS A 64 -4.92 17.33 -17.60
CA LYS A 64 -4.71 18.36 -16.56
C LYS A 64 -5.52 19.63 -16.85
N GLN A 65 -5.56 20.07 -18.10
CA GLN A 65 -6.31 21.25 -18.50
C GLN A 65 -7.82 21.04 -18.35
N SER A 66 -8.35 19.91 -18.83
CA SER A 66 -9.76 19.54 -18.69
C SER A 66 -10.18 19.40 -17.24
N LEU A 67 -9.34 18.78 -16.40
CA LEU A 67 -9.59 18.68 -14.96
C LEU A 67 -9.63 20.06 -14.30
N LYS A 68 -8.68 20.95 -14.63
CA LYS A 68 -8.66 22.31 -14.10
C LYS A 68 -9.91 23.10 -14.52
N ALA A 69 -10.30 22.99 -15.79
CA ALA A 69 -11.51 23.63 -16.31
C ALA A 69 -12.77 23.12 -15.58
N TRP A 70 -12.89 21.80 -15.40
CA TRP A 70 -14.01 21.22 -14.66
C TRP A 70 -14.03 21.67 -13.20
N LEU A 71 -12.88 21.77 -12.53
CA LEU A 71 -12.79 22.28 -11.15
C LEU A 71 -13.18 23.76 -11.02
N SER A 72 -13.06 24.56 -12.09
CA SER A 72 -13.50 25.96 -12.08
C SER A 72 -15.01 26.11 -12.24
N GLU A 73 -15.67 25.20 -12.95
CA GLU A 73 -17.12 25.19 -13.14
C GLU A 73 -17.67 23.75 -13.11
N PRO A 74 -17.74 23.12 -11.91
CA PRO A 74 -18.12 21.73 -11.79
C PRO A 74 -19.62 21.56 -12.07
N LYS A 75 -19.94 20.58 -12.93
CA LYS A 75 -21.32 20.16 -13.17
C LYS A 75 -21.63 18.94 -12.32
N TYR A 76 -22.34 19.16 -11.23
CA TYR A 76 -22.72 18.10 -10.30
C TYR A 76 -23.99 17.37 -10.71
N GLN A 77 -24.16 16.16 -10.20
CA GLN A 77 -25.40 15.39 -10.30
C GLN A 77 -26.41 15.84 -9.25
N ALA A 78 -27.68 15.43 -9.38
CA ALA A 78 -28.76 15.81 -8.47
C ALA A 78 -28.47 15.46 -7.00
N MET A 79 -27.78 14.33 -6.73
CA MET A 79 -27.39 13.93 -5.37
C MET A 79 -26.50 14.96 -4.66
N ALA A 80 -25.74 15.78 -5.40
CA ALA A 80 -24.89 16.80 -4.78
C ALA A 80 -25.68 17.95 -4.14
N GLN A 81 -27.00 18.04 -4.39
CA GLN A 81 -27.88 18.99 -3.73
C GLN A 81 -28.32 18.51 -2.33
N MET A 82 -28.12 17.24 -2.01
CA MET A 82 -28.47 16.70 -0.70
C MET A 82 -27.56 17.27 0.39
N PRO A 83 -28.09 17.59 1.57
CA PRO A 83 -27.26 17.99 2.69
C PRO A 83 -26.26 16.88 3.04
N ILE A 84 -24.98 17.25 3.16
CA ILE A 84 -23.90 16.27 3.39
C ILE A 84 -24.15 15.39 4.62
N HIS A 85 -24.75 15.93 5.69
CA HIS A 85 -25.04 15.20 6.92
C HIS A 85 -26.09 14.09 6.73
N GLU A 86 -26.95 14.17 5.72
CA GLU A 86 -27.95 13.13 5.41
C GLU A 86 -27.32 11.95 4.67
N VAL A 87 -26.29 12.18 3.86
CA VAL A 87 -25.65 11.15 3.02
C VAL A 87 -24.32 10.64 3.59
N LEU A 88 -23.76 11.32 4.59
CA LEU A 88 -22.47 10.99 5.19
C LEU A 88 -22.39 9.51 5.65
N PRO A 89 -23.41 8.94 6.34
CA PRO A 89 -23.36 7.54 6.74
C PRO A 89 -23.35 6.60 5.54
N ASP A 90 -24.11 6.87 4.49
CA ASP A 90 -24.18 6.05 3.28
C ASP A 90 -22.86 6.06 2.50
N LEU A 91 -22.14 7.18 2.55
CA LEU A 91 -20.82 7.28 1.95
C LEU A 91 -19.81 6.45 2.76
N LEU A 92 -19.80 6.57 4.09
CA LEU A 92 -18.76 6.02 4.95
C LEU A 92 -18.97 4.57 5.41
N LEU A 93 -20.16 4.26 5.91
CA LEU A 93 -20.44 2.99 6.60
C LEU A 93 -20.16 1.75 5.76
N PRO A 94 -20.43 1.71 4.44
CA PRO A 94 -20.12 0.53 3.63
C PRO A 94 -18.63 0.17 3.69
N SER A 95 -17.74 1.16 3.49
CA SER A 95 -16.29 0.90 3.52
C SER A 95 -15.81 0.50 4.92
N VAL A 96 -16.34 1.13 5.97
CA VAL A 96 -15.99 0.78 7.37
C VAL A 96 -16.48 -0.62 7.71
N SER A 97 -17.70 -0.99 7.31
CA SER A 97 -18.27 -2.31 7.52
C SER A 97 -17.44 -3.39 6.80
N ASP A 98 -17.07 -3.16 5.54
CA ASP A 98 -16.22 -4.07 4.77
C ASP A 98 -14.86 -4.28 5.45
N LEU A 99 -14.28 -3.23 6.03
CA LEU A 99 -13.05 -3.33 6.78
C LEU A 99 -13.23 -4.14 8.06
N LEU A 100 -14.25 -3.86 8.88
CA LEU A 100 -14.45 -4.52 10.17
C LEU A 100 -14.80 -6.01 10.03
N LEU A 101 -15.49 -6.38 8.95
CA LEU A 101 -15.88 -7.76 8.65
C LEU A 101 -14.83 -8.52 7.82
N HIS A 102 -13.68 -7.91 7.56
CA HIS A 102 -12.67 -8.50 6.69
C HIS A 102 -12.04 -9.74 7.33
N GLN A 103 -12.08 -10.87 6.62
CA GLN A 103 -11.64 -12.18 7.12
C GLN A 103 -10.16 -12.22 7.60
N ALA A 104 -9.29 -11.37 7.04
CA ALA A 104 -7.88 -11.33 7.46
C ALA A 104 -7.67 -10.92 8.93
N TRP A 105 -8.66 -10.34 9.61
CA TRP A 105 -8.60 -10.11 11.07
C TRP A 105 -8.45 -11.40 11.86
N LEU A 106 -8.84 -12.54 11.29
CA LEU A 106 -8.69 -13.86 11.89
C LEU A 106 -7.29 -14.46 11.69
N THR A 107 -6.43 -13.82 10.90
CA THR A 107 -5.06 -14.31 10.66
C THR A 107 -4.27 -14.30 11.98
N GLY A 108 -3.61 -15.41 12.30
CA GLY A 108 -2.86 -15.51 13.55
C GLY A 108 -3.73 -15.54 14.81
N THR A 109 -5.01 -15.87 14.69
CA THR A 109 -5.91 -16.06 15.84
C THR A 109 -6.12 -17.54 16.17
N GLN A 110 -6.67 -17.81 17.35
CA GLN A 110 -7.14 -19.12 17.76
C GLN A 110 -8.57 -19.00 18.33
N ALA A 111 -9.41 -19.98 18.02
CA ALA A 111 -10.72 -20.10 18.62
C ALA A 111 -10.59 -20.84 19.96
N GLU A 112 -11.00 -20.19 21.04
CA GLU A 112 -11.31 -20.78 22.33
C GLU A 112 -12.84 -20.87 22.46
N GLU A 113 -13.38 -21.75 23.30
CA GLU A 113 -14.79 -22.19 23.33
C GLU A 113 -15.85 -21.13 22.99
N THR A 114 -15.67 -19.88 23.45
CA THR A 114 -16.59 -18.76 23.17
C THR A 114 -15.93 -17.51 22.57
N GLU A 115 -14.62 -17.51 22.31
CA GLU A 115 -13.86 -16.31 21.96
C GLU A 115 -12.78 -16.57 20.92
N ILE A 116 -12.54 -15.59 20.05
CA ILE A 116 -11.40 -15.59 19.14
C ILE A 116 -10.32 -14.71 19.75
N LYS A 117 -9.14 -15.28 20.00
CA LYS A 117 -8.01 -14.55 20.61
C LYS A 117 -6.80 -14.53 19.67
N PRO A 118 -6.04 -13.41 19.63
CA PRO A 118 -4.76 -13.38 18.95
C PRO A 118 -3.80 -14.41 19.57
N ARG A 119 -3.13 -15.22 18.74
CA ARG A 119 -2.07 -16.11 19.21
C ARG A 119 -0.91 -15.26 19.70
N LYS A 120 -0.43 -15.54 20.91
CA LYS A 120 0.72 -14.85 21.50
C LYS A 120 1.97 -15.71 21.35
N ASN A 121 3.14 -15.06 21.29
CA ASN A 121 4.45 -15.73 21.26
C ASN A 121 4.64 -16.71 20.10
N LEU A 122 4.16 -16.37 18.90
CA LEU A 122 4.46 -17.14 17.70
C LEU A 122 5.97 -17.14 17.43
N SER A 123 6.53 -18.30 17.06
CA SER A 123 7.90 -18.39 16.57
C SER A 123 8.03 -17.68 15.22
N HIS A 124 9.25 -17.31 14.81
CA HIS A 124 9.49 -16.72 13.49
C HIS A 124 8.96 -17.61 12.36
N GLU A 125 9.20 -18.93 12.44
CA GLU A 125 8.73 -19.92 11.46
C GLU A 125 7.20 -19.94 11.38
N ALA A 126 6.50 -19.90 12.52
CA ALA A 126 5.04 -19.88 12.54
C ALA A 126 4.48 -18.56 11.95
N VAL A 127 5.17 -17.43 12.16
CA VAL A 127 4.78 -16.15 11.54
C VAL A 127 4.97 -16.22 10.02
N GLU A 128 6.11 -16.73 9.54
CA GLU A 128 6.37 -16.92 8.12
C GLU A 128 5.33 -17.82 7.46
N GLU A 129 4.95 -18.93 8.09
CA GLU A 129 3.89 -19.83 7.61
C GLU A 129 2.53 -19.11 7.52
N GLN A 130 2.14 -18.37 8.57
CA GLN A 130 0.89 -17.61 8.56
C GLN A 130 0.87 -16.56 7.44
N ILE A 131 1.99 -15.84 7.26
CA ILE A 131 2.15 -14.82 6.23
C ILE A 131 2.08 -15.48 4.84
N ALA A 132 2.81 -16.57 4.61
CA ALA A 132 2.78 -17.29 3.34
C ALA A 132 1.38 -17.83 2.99
N MET A 133 0.66 -18.34 3.99
CA MET A 133 -0.69 -18.90 3.82
C MET A 133 -1.77 -17.83 3.58
N HIS A 134 -1.67 -16.68 4.26
CA HIS A 134 -2.72 -15.65 4.26
C HIS A 134 -2.31 -14.36 3.54
N GLY A 135 -1.16 -14.35 2.85
CA GLY A 135 -0.57 -13.15 2.25
C GLY A 135 -1.52 -12.40 1.31
N GLU A 136 -2.26 -13.13 0.46
CA GLU A 136 -3.24 -12.52 -0.45
C GLU A 136 -4.39 -11.83 0.31
N VAL A 137 -4.87 -12.46 1.37
CA VAL A 137 -5.99 -11.94 2.18
C VAL A 137 -5.52 -10.75 3.02
N LEU A 138 -4.31 -10.79 3.57
CA LEU A 138 -3.67 -9.65 4.23
C LEU A 138 -3.44 -8.48 3.25
N HIS A 139 -3.08 -8.79 2.01
CA HIS A 139 -2.95 -7.78 0.96
C HIS A 139 -4.30 -7.12 0.61
N ASP A 140 -5.39 -7.88 0.60
CA ASP A 140 -6.73 -7.31 0.41
C ASP A 140 -7.14 -6.43 1.59
N LEU A 141 -6.91 -6.89 2.84
CA LEU A 141 -7.16 -6.09 4.05
C LEU A 141 -6.43 -4.75 3.98
N ARG A 142 -5.18 -4.76 3.51
CA ARG A 142 -4.39 -3.53 3.31
C ARG A 142 -5.06 -2.58 2.33
N LYS A 143 -5.61 -3.07 1.21
CA LYS A 143 -6.33 -2.23 0.24
C LYS A 143 -7.57 -1.62 0.88
N GLN A 144 -8.35 -2.41 1.62
CA GLN A 144 -9.55 -1.92 2.30
C GLN A 144 -9.19 -0.88 3.37
N THR A 145 -8.15 -1.13 4.17
CA THR A 145 -7.64 -0.18 5.17
C THR A 145 -7.26 1.15 4.52
N LYS A 146 -6.52 1.13 3.41
CA LYS A 146 -6.19 2.35 2.65
C LYS A 146 -7.43 3.09 2.16
N ARG A 147 -8.42 2.35 1.65
CA ARG A 147 -9.67 2.93 1.14
C ARG A 147 -10.45 3.61 2.26
N VAL A 148 -10.61 2.93 3.40
CA VAL A 148 -11.27 3.49 4.59
C VAL A 148 -10.52 4.70 5.09
N ARG A 149 -9.19 4.65 5.20
CA ARG A 149 -8.37 5.79 5.62
C ARG A 149 -8.61 7.02 4.74
N TYR A 150 -8.48 6.89 3.42
CA TYR A 150 -8.67 8.02 2.50
C TYR A 150 -10.09 8.58 2.55
N GLN A 151 -11.08 7.69 2.70
CA GLN A 151 -12.46 8.13 2.84
C GLN A 151 -12.68 8.82 4.18
N MET A 152 -12.05 8.33 5.25
CA MET A 152 -12.17 8.93 6.56
C MET A 152 -11.52 10.32 6.60
N GLU A 153 -10.32 10.45 6.02
CA GLU A 153 -9.58 11.71 5.85
C GLU A 153 -10.42 12.78 5.14
N LEU A 154 -11.31 12.40 4.22
CA LEU A 154 -12.18 13.35 3.50
C LEU A 154 -13.24 14.00 4.40
N PHE A 155 -13.67 13.32 5.46
CA PHE A 155 -14.83 13.71 6.26
C PHE A 155 -14.49 14.12 7.69
N THR A 156 -13.21 14.38 8.00
CA THR A 156 -12.76 14.78 9.35
C THR A 156 -13.51 16.00 9.89
N ASP A 157 -13.85 16.95 9.02
CA ASP A 157 -14.51 18.21 9.39
C ASP A 157 -15.98 18.01 9.82
N PHE A 158 -16.57 16.83 9.58
CA PHE A 158 -17.96 16.52 9.92
C PHE A 158 -18.11 15.72 11.22
N TYR A 159 -17.01 15.31 11.86
CA TYR A 159 -17.03 14.47 13.06
C TYR A 159 -16.23 15.08 14.22
N SER A 160 -16.48 14.55 15.41
CA SER A 160 -15.78 14.95 16.65
C SER A 160 -14.31 14.46 16.66
N PRO A 161 -13.47 14.97 17.58
CA PRO A 161 -12.08 14.52 17.71
C PRO A 161 -11.89 13.00 17.90
N THR A 162 -12.89 12.29 18.43
CA THR A 162 -12.87 10.82 18.53
C THR A 162 -12.71 10.14 17.17
N TYR A 163 -13.26 10.74 16.11
CA TYR A 163 -13.10 10.24 14.75
C TYR A 163 -11.66 10.35 14.24
N THR A 164 -10.97 11.44 14.58
CA THR A 164 -9.55 11.61 14.26
C THR A 164 -8.69 10.57 14.98
N ALA A 165 -9.02 10.24 16.24
CA ALA A 165 -8.34 9.15 16.96
C ALA A 165 -8.52 7.79 16.24
N PHE A 166 -9.74 7.47 15.77
CA PHE A 166 -9.95 6.26 14.97
C PHE A 166 -9.18 6.30 13.64
N LEU A 167 -9.06 7.47 13.01
CA LEU A 167 -8.25 7.61 11.80
C LEU A 167 -6.76 7.34 12.05
N GLU A 168 -6.23 7.73 13.22
CA GLU A 168 -4.86 7.41 13.66
C GLU A 168 -4.68 5.90 13.90
N ASP A 169 -5.68 5.21 14.45
CA ASP A 169 -5.67 3.75 14.58
C ASP A 169 -5.62 3.07 13.20
N ILE A 170 -6.46 3.52 12.25
CA ILE A 170 -6.45 3.03 10.86
C ILE A 170 -5.10 3.29 10.18
N GLN A 171 -4.46 4.44 10.43
CA GLN A 171 -3.12 4.73 9.94
C GLN A 171 -2.10 3.72 10.48
N SER A 172 -2.13 3.44 11.78
CA SER A 172 -1.24 2.48 12.44
C SER A 172 -1.41 1.07 11.87
N ILE A 173 -2.66 0.62 11.68
CA ILE A 173 -2.97 -0.65 11.02
C ILE A 173 -2.40 -0.68 9.60
N GLN A 174 -2.59 0.40 8.84
CA GLN A 174 -2.09 0.48 7.48
C GLN A 174 -0.56 0.41 7.39
N GLU A 175 0.16 0.99 8.36
CA GLU A 175 1.61 0.92 8.45
C GLU A 175 2.09 -0.52 8.66
N ILE A 176 1.48 -1.24 9.62
CA ILE A 176 1.79 -2.65 9.89
C ILE A 176 1.55 -3.52 8.66
N LEU A 177 0.37 -3.41 8.04
CA LEU A 177 0.04 -4.13 6.81
C LEU A 177 0.95 -3.71 5.64
N GLY A 178 1.37 -2.44 5.62
CA GLY A 178 2.38 -1.90 4.71
C GLY A 178 3.70 -2.63 4.82
N HIS A 179 4.22 -2.81 6.05
CA HIS A 179 5.46 -3.54 6.29
C HIS A 179 5.38 -5.01 5.86
N ILE A 180 4.26 -5.69 6.12
CA ILE A 180 4.06 -7.06 5.66
C ILE A 180 4.12 -7.12 4.12
N GLN A 181 3.42 -6.22 3.44
CA GLN A 181 3.44 -6.17 1.98
C GLN A 181 4.82 -5.84 1.42
N ASP A 182 5.53 -4.90 2.03
CA ASP A 182 6.86 -4.48 1.59
C ASP A 182 7.85 -5.64 1.68
N SER A 183 7.72 -6.50 2.70
CA SER A 183 8.54 -7.73 2.83
C SER A 183 8.31 -8.71 1.69
N PHE A 184 7.06 -8.93 1.27
CA PHE A 184 6.75 -9.78 0.10
C PHE A 184 7.34 -9.22 -1.19
N VAL A 185 7.13 -7.93 -1.45
CA VAL A 185 7.64 -7.25 -2.65
C VAL A 185 9.17 -7.28 -2.68
N LEU A 186 9.80 -7.12 -1.51
CA LEU A 186 11.25 -7.21 -1.38
C LEU A 186 11.77 -8.62 -1.68
N ALA A 187 11.13 -9.66 -1.12
CA ALA A 187 11.53 -11.04 -1.35
C ALA A 187 11.43 -11.41 -2.84
N GLU A 188 10.29 -11.13 -3.48
CA GLU A 188 10.08 -11.36 -4.92
C GLU A 188 11.13 -10.61 -5.75
N PHE A 189 11.38 -9.33 -5.43
CA PHE A 189 12.37 -8.54 -6.14
C PHE A 189 13.79 -9.11 -6.01
N LEU A 190 14.19 -9.54 -4.80
CA LEU A 190 15.53 -10.08 -4.58
C LEU A 190 15.72 -11.40 -5.33
N THR A 191 14.71 -12.28 -5.33
CA THR A 191 14.72 -13.50 -6.14
C THR A 191 14.91 -13.17 -7.62
N ASP A 192 14.08 -12.30 -8.19
CA ASP A 192 14.19 -11.87 -9.59
C ASP A 192 15.57 -11.28 -9.92
N ALA A 193 16.07 -10.40 -9.06
CA ALA A 193 17.33 -9.70 -9.28
C ALA A 193 18.53 -10.65 -9.26
N LEU A 194 18.52 -11.65 -8.37
CA LEU A 194 19.61 -12.62 -8.22
C LEU A 194 19.54 -13.75 -9.26
N ASP A 195 18.34 -14.22 -9.59
CA ASP A 195 18.14 -15.30 -10.57
C ASP A 195 18.44 -14.85 -12.01
N SER A 196 18.14 -13.59 -12.33
CA SER A 196 18.38 -13.01 -13.67
C SER A 196 19.86 -12.92 -14.07
N GLU A 197 20.78 -13.18 -13.15
CA GLU A 197 22.21 -13.32 -13.42
C GLU A 197 22.71 -14.77 -13.45
N THR A 198 22.08 -15.71 -12.73
CA THR A 198 22.46 -17.14 -12.83
C THR A 198 22.22 -17.75 -14.20
N THR A 199 21.29 -17.21 -15.00
CA THR A 199 21.08 -17.61 -16.40
C THR A 199 22.02 -16.93 -17.40
N LYS A 200 22.95 -16.06 -16.94
CA LYS A 200 23.92 -15.34 -17.79
C LYS A 200 25.37 -15.81 -17.63
N ASN A 201 25.63 -16.81 -16.80
CA ASN A 201 26.89 -17.56 -16.74
C ASN A 201 26.71 -18.95 -17.34
#